data_AF-A0AB13A9B7-F1
#
_entry.id   AF-A0AB13A9B7-F1
#
_cell.length_a   1.000
_cell.length_b   1.000
_cell.length_c   1.000
_cell.angle_alpha   90.00
_cell.angle_beta   90.00
_cell.angle_gamma   90.00
#
_symmetry.space_group_name_H-M   'P 1'
#
loop_
_entity.id
_entity.type
_entity.pdbx_description
1 polymer ?
#
loop_
_entity_poly.entity_id
_entity_poly.type
_entity_poly.pdbx_seq_one_letter_code
_entity_poly.pdbx_strand_id
1 'polypeptide(L)'
;MHTVAEDIGPHQLERLVELLTVRECEDLIFALSQPEESIFKHLDRLSAERNQLFPSRRRRSTNHQPPCHSALKDWLQIHGEQIYYDRLSRALQQIGRTDIAIEVGKNINQDKTLAIQRYVEGYHELVNQMASNIETHQPEDLQFTEKKDTCTSLHQRHFYNPSLHISI
;
A
#
# COMPACT_ATOMS: atom_id res chain seq x y z
N MET A 1 -6.84 3.81 6.22
CA MET A 1 -7.33 2.43 6.04
C MET A 1 -7.41 2.18 4.55
N HIS A 2 -6.91 1.03 4.09
CA HIS A 2 -6.91 0.67 2.67
C HIS A 2 -8.18 -0.06 2.29
N THR A 3 -8.66 0.24 1.08
CA THR A 3 -9.88 -0.32 0.54
C THR A 3 -9.59 -1.69 -0.11
N VAL A 4 -10.62 -2.50 -0.29
CA VAL A 4 -10.50 -3.80 -0.96
C VAL A 4 -10.01 -3.60 -2.40
N ALA A 5 -10.45 -2.55 -3.09
CA ALA A 5 -10.01 -2.25 -4.45
C ALA A 5 -8.53 -1.83 -4.56
N GLU A 6 -7.97 -1.21 -3.52
CA GLU A 6 -6.54 -0.84 -3.47
C GLU A 6 -5.64 -2.05 -3.24
N ASP A 7 -6.06 -2.94 -2.34
CA ASP A 7 -5.20 -4.01 -1.81
C ASP A 7 -5.44 -5.37 -2.48
N ILE A 8 -6.59 -5.58 -3.13
CA ILE A 8 -6.99 -6.88 -3.69
C ILE A 8 -7.44 -6.70 -5.14
N GLY A 9 -6.59 -7.13 -6.07
CA GLY A 9 -6.86 -7.09 -7.50
C GLY A 9 -7.93 -8.10 -7.96
N PRO A 10 -8.45 -7.95 -9.19
CA PRO A 10 -9.49 -8.82 -9.76
C PRO A 10 -9.19 -10.32 -9.70
N HIS A 11 -7.93 -10.71 -9.93
CA HIS A 11 -7.49 -12.11 -9.87
C HIS A 11 -7.40 -12.63 -8.44
N GLN A 12 -6.98 -11.79 -7.48
CA GLN A 12 -6.98 -12.16 -6.07
C GLN A 12 -8.42 -12.31 -5.54
N LEU A 13 -9.35 -11.45 -6.00
CA LEU A 13 -10.78 -11.59 -5.71
C LEU A 13 -11.35 -12.90 -6.26
N GLU A 14 -11.04 -13.24 -7.50
CA GLU A 14 -11.42 -14.53 -8.11
C GLU A 14 -10.91 -15.71 -7.28
N ARG A 15 -9.63 -15.67 -6.89
CA ARG A 15 -9.05 -16.72 -6.06
C ARG A 15 -9.70 -16.81 -4.68
N LEU A 16 -10.03 -15.67 -4.07
CA LEU A 16 -10.71 -15.61 -2.79
C LEU A 16 -12.08 -16.27 -2.86
N VAL A 17 -12.88 -15.95 -3.88
CA VAL A 17 -14.23 -16.51 -3.99
C VAL A 17 -14.19 -18.02 -4.26
N GLU A 18 -13.23 -18.51 -5.04
CA GLU A 18 -13.03 -19.95 -5.30
C GLU A 18 -12.76 -20.77 -4.04
N LEU A 19 -12.19 -20.16 -3.00
CA LEU A 19 -11.90 -20.84 -1.74
C LEU A 19 -13.15 -21.06 -0.87
N LEU A 20 -14.27 -20.40 -1.20
CA LEU A 20 -15.51 -20.47 -0.45
C LEU A 20 -16.41 -21.57 -0.99
N THR A 21 -17.08 -22.29 -0.11
CA THR A 21 -18.24 -23.10 -0.52
C THR A 21 -19.38 -22.19 -0.99
N VAL A 22 -20.34 -22.74 -1.75
CA VAL A 22 -21.53 -21.98 -2.17
C VAL A 22 -22.24 -21.34 -0.97
N ARG A 23 -22.32 -22.07 0.15
CA ARG A 23 -22.98 -21.58 1.36
C ARG A 23 -22.22 -20.44 2.03
N GLU A 24 -20.91 -20.61 2.20
CA GLU A 24 -20.04 -19.58 2.77
C GLU A 24 -20.04 -18.31 1.90
N CYS A 25 -20.11 -18.46 0.58
CA CYS A 25 -20.24 -17.34 -0.34
C CYS A 25 -21.55 -16.56 -0.12
N GLU A 26 -22.69 -17.26 0.02
CA GLU A 26 -23.99 -16.61 0.31
C GLU A 26 -23.94 -15.86 1.64
N ASP A 27 -23.36 -16.49 2.67
CA ASP A 27 -23.23 -15.92 4.00
C ASP A 27 -22.28 -14.70 3.99
N LEU A 28 -21.22 -14.72 3.18
CA LEU A 28 -20.28 -13.60 3.01
C LEU A 28 -20.92 -12.41 2.29
N ILE A 29 -21.58 -12.65 1.15
CA ILE A 29 -22.35 -11.60 0.44
C ILE A 29 -23.32 -10.95 1.40
N PHE A 30 -24.06 -11.76 2.17
CA PHE A 30 -25.03 -11.27 3.11
C PHE A 30 -24.36 -10.41 4.20
N ALA A 31 -23.26 -10.87 4.80
CA ALA A 31 -22.53 -10.12 5.82
C ALA A 31 -21.99 -8.78 5.28
N LEU A 32 -21.45 -8.77 4.06
CA LEU A 32 -20.89 -7.57 3.43
C LEU A 32 -21.95 -6.58 2.94
N SER A 33 -23.17 -7.05 2.64
CA SER A 33 -24.27 -6.18 2.21
C SER A 33 -24.97 -5.46 3.37
N GLN A 34 -24.82 -5.95 4.60
CA GLN A 34 -25.40 -5.34 5.79
C GLN A 34 -24.48 -4.29 6.40
N PRO A 35 -24.99 -3.15 6.90
CA PRO A 35 -24.16 -2.20 7.63
C PRO A 35 -23.47 -2.89 8.81
N GLU A 36 -22.24 -2.48 9.11
CA GLU A 36 -21.47 -3.09 10.20
C GLU A 36 -22.23 -2.93 11.51
N GLU A 37 -22.51 -4.05 12.17
CA GLU A 37 -23.22 -4.04 13.44
C GLU A 37 -22.27 -3.49 14.51
N SER A 38 -22.71 -2.47 15.25
CA SER A 38 -21.86 -1.84 16.28
C SER A 38 -21.36 -2.91 17.25
N ILE A 39 -20.09 -2.84 17.65
CA ILE A 39 -19.46 -3.77 18.60
C ILE A 39 -20.32 -3.95 19.86
N PHE A 40 -20.98 -2.89 20.34
CA PHE A 40 -21.90 -2.94 21.48
C PHE A 40 -23.10 -3.88 21.25
N LYS A 41 -23.72 -3.86 20.07
CA LYS A 41 -24.81 -4.79 19.71
C LYS A 41 -24.32 -6.23 19.57
N HIS A 42 -23.08 -6.43 19.13
CA HIS A 42 -22.47 -7.76 19.05
C HIS A 42 -22.23 -8.34 20.45
N LEU A 43 -21.65 -7.57 21.37
CA LEU A 43 -21.46 -7.96 22.77
C LEU A 43 -22.79 -8.22 23.49
N ASP A 44 -23.82 -7.41 23.20
CA ASP A 44 -25.15 -7.55 23.77
C ASP A 44 -25.87 -8.85 23.31
N ARG A 45 -25.57 -9.33 22.09
CA ARG A 45 -26.03 -10.65 21.61
C ARG A 45 -25.24 -11.82 22.19
N LEU A 46 -23.94 -11.63 22.42
CA LEU A 46 -23.08 -12.63 23.06
C LEU A 46 -23.26 -12.70 24.58
N SER A 47 -24.01 -11.75 25.16
CA SER A 47 -24.40 -11.80 26.57
C SER A 47 -25.12 -13.11 26.89
N ALA A 48 -24.85 -13.66 28.08
CA ALA A 48 -25.41 -14.93 28.51
C ALA A 48 -26.95 -14.95 28.48
N GLU A 49 -27.60 -13.79 28.55
CA GLU A 49 -29.06 -13.62 28.50
C GLU A 49 -29.66 -13.76 27.08
N ARG A 50 -28.88 -13.55 26.01
CA ARG A 50 -29.35 -13.64 24.61
C ARG A 50 -28.71 -14.75 23.78
N ASN A 51 -27.83 -15.57 24.36
CA ASN A 51 -27.32 -16.80 23.74
C ASN A 51 -28.42 -17.87 23.62
N GLN A 52 -29.45 -17.58 22.83
CA GLN A 52 -30.42 -18.57 22.39
C GLN A 52 -29.75 -19.39 21.30
N LEU A 53 -29.27 -20.57 21.68
CA LEU A 53 -28.68 -21.62 20.82
C LEU A 53 -29.69 -22.23 19.84
N PHE A 54 -30.50 -21.41 19.16
CA PHE A 54 -31.39 -21.88 18.11
C PHE A 54 -30.69 -21.72 16.76
N PRO A 55 -30.40 -22.81 16.04
CA PRO A 55 -29.95 -22.70 14.66
C PRO A 55 -31.11 -22.13 13.86
N SER A 56 -31.04 -20.82 13.56
CA SER A 56 -31.97 -20.16 12.66
C SER A 56 -31.84 -20.84 11.29
N ARG A 57 -32.73 -21.79 11.00
CA ARG A 57 -32.92 -22.37 9.67
C ARG A 57 -33.35 -21.25 8.74
N ARG A 58 -32.39 -20.56 8.13
CA ARG A 58 -32.65 -19.72 6.96
C ARG A 58 -33.19 -20.62 5.85
N ARG A 59 -34.42 -20.36 5.41
CA ARG A 59 -35.02 -21.02 4.24
C ARG A 59 -34.07 -20.83 3.04
N ARG A 60 -33.74 -21.93 2.36
CA ARG A 60 -33.05 -21.88 1.08
C ARG A 60 -33.93 -21.12 0.09
N SER A 61 -33.41 -20.01 -0.43
CA SER A 61 -34.02 -19.33 -1.57
C SER A 61 -33.68 -20.16 -2.81
N THR A 62 -34.65 -20.88 -3.35
CA THR A 62 -34.54 -21.64 -4.61
C THR A 62 -34.90 -20.76 -5.81
N ASN A 63 -34.34 -19.56 -5.88
CA ASN A 63 -34.48 -18.69 -7.04
C ASN A 63 -33.12 -18.49 -7.66
N HIS A 64 -33.01 -18.82 -8.94
CA HIS A 64 -31.87 -18.70 -9.85
C HIS A 64 -30.98 -17.48 -9.58
N GLN A 65 -30.11 -17.55 -8.57
CA GLN A 65 -29.02 -16.62 -8.41
C GLN A 65 -27.94 -17.03 -9.42
N PRO A 66 -27.26 -16.08 -10.08
CA PRO A 66 -25.98 -16.38 -10.73
C PRO A 66 -25.07 -17.12 -9.74
N PRO A 67 -24.16 -17.99 -10.21
CA PRO A 67 -23.31 -18.77 -9.32
C PRO A 67 -22.67 -17.82 -8.31
N CYS A 68 -22.90 -18.06 -7.01
CA CYS A 68 -22.64 -17.09 -5.95
C CYS A 68 -21.24 -16.45 -6.07
N HIS A 69 -20.24 -17.25 -6.46
CA HIS A 69 -18.87 -16.80 -6.66
C HIS A 69 -18.74 -15.64 -7.65
N SER A 70 -19.43 -15.69 -8.80
CA SER A 70 -19.39 -14.59 -9.76
C SER A 70 -20.08 -13.34 -9.20
N ALA A 71 -21.23 -13.51 -8.54
CA ALA A 71 -21.94 -12.41 -7.89
C ALA A 71 -21.09 -11.75 -6.80
N LEU A 72 -20.41 -12.53 -5.96
CA LEU A 72 -19.54 -12.01 -4.91
C LEU A 72 -18.32 -11.29 -5.49
N LYS A 73 -17.70 -11.85 -6.53
CA LYS A 73 -16.58 -11.23 -7.24
C LYS A 73 -17.00 -9.88 -7.82
N ASP A 74 -18.09 -9.86 -8.59
CA ASP A 74 -18.61 -8.65 -9.22
C ASP A 74 -18.98 -7.60 -8.16
N TRP A 75 -19.63 -8.03 -7.07
CA TRP A 75 -19.99 -7.14 -5.97
C TRP A 75 -18.77 -6.53 -5.29
N LEU A 76 -17.72 -7.31 -5.02
CA LEU A 76 -16.46 -6.82 -4.46
C LEU A 76 -15.69 -5.92 -5.43
N GLN A 77 -15.81 -6.12 -6.74
CA GLN A 77 -15.24 -5.22 -7.73
C GLN A 77 -15.99 -3.88 -7.78
N ILE A 78 -17.33 -3.90 -7.72
CA ILE A 78 -18.16 -2.70 -7.77
C ILE A 78 -18.05 -1.89 -6.47
N HIS A 79 -18.05 -2.57 -5.32
CA HIS A 79 -18.10 -1.94 -4.00
C HIS A 79 -16.74 -1.89 -3.28
N GLY A 80 -15.69 -2.40 -3.90
CA GLY A 80 -14.38 -2.58 -3.27
C GLY A 80 -13.74 -1.27 -2.82
N GLU A 81 -14.05 -0.15 -3.47
CA GLU A 81 -13.58 1.18 -3.09
C GLU A 81 -14.23 1.72 -1.81
N GLN A 82 -15.46 1.27 -1.49
CA GLN A 82 -16.17 1.73 -0.28
C GLN A 82 -15.98 0.79 0.91
N ILE A 83 -15.27 -0.31 0.72
CA ILE A 83 -15.09 -1.34 1.75
C ILE A 83 -13.62 -1.42 2.10
N TYR A 84 -13.33 -1.19 3.37
CA TYR A 84 -12.00 -1.41 3.90
C TYR A 84 -11.71 -2.90 4.09
N TYR A 85 -10.44 -3.28 3.92
CA TYR A 85 -10.00 -4.67 4.09
C TYR A 85 -10.35 -5.25 5.46
N ASP A 86 -10.31 -4.45 6.53
CA ASP A 86 -10.64 -4.90 7.88
C ASP A 86 -12.10 -5.35 8.01
N ARG A 87 -13.02 -4.72 7.27
CA ARG A 87 -14.42 -5.15 7.20
C ARG A 87 -14.56 -6.49 6.49
N LEU A 88 -13.84 -6.69 5.38
CA LEU A 88 -13.80 -7.98 4.69
C LEU A 88 -13.21 -9.07 5.59
N SER A 89 -12.11 -8.77 6.29
CA SER A 89 -11.46 -9.69 7.23
C SER A 89 -12.41 -10.10 8.37
N ARG A 90 -13.15 -9.14 8.96
CA ARG A 90 -14.16 -9.45 9.98
C ARG A 90 -15.32 -10.28 9.44
N ALA A 91 -15.81 -10.00 8.24
CA ALA A 91 -16.87 -10.79 7.61
C ALA A 91 -16.41 -12.24 7.34
N LEU A 92 -15.17 -12.44 6.86
CA LEU A 92 -14.56 -13.76 6.69
C LEU A 92 -14.45 -14.52 8.01
N GLN A 93 -14.04 -13.84 9.09
CA GLN A 93 -14.00 -14.46 10.43
C GLN A 93 -15.40 -14.86 10.92
N GLN A 94 -16.42 -14.02 10.70
CA GLN A 94 -17.80 -14.30 11.11
C GLN A 94 -18.39 -15.54 10.44
N ILE A 95 -18.04 -15.82 9.20
CA ILE A 95 -18.46 -17.05 8.49
C ILE A 95 -17.56 -18.26 8.77
N GLY A 96 -16.57 -18.13 9.67
CA GLY A 96 -15.66 -19.20 10.04
C GLY A 96 -14.45 -19.38 9.12
N ARG A 97 -14.21 -18.46 8.19
CA ARG A 97 -13.08 -18.48 7.23
C ARG A 97 -11.93 -17.56 7.64
N THR A 98 -11.52 -17.71 8.90
CA THR A 98 -10.36 -17.00 9.47
C THR A 98 -9.06 -17.38 8.76
N ASP A 99 -8.97 -18.61 8.24
CA ASP A 99 -7.87 -19.10 7.40
C ASP A 99 -7.67 -18.21 6.17
N ILE A 100 -8.75 -17.93 5.42
CA ILE A 100 -8.71 -17.04 4.25
C ILE A 100 -8.34 -15.63 4.68
N ALA A 101 -8.95 -15.10 5.75
CA ALA A 101 -8.69 -13.74 6.21
C ALA A 101 -7.20 -13.51 6.51
N ILE A 102 -6.57 -14.46 7.21
CA ILE A 102 -5.14 -14.42 7.53
C ILE A 102 -4.30 -14.51 6.24
N GLU A 103 -4.61 -15.43 5.34
CA GLU A 103 -3.81 -15.66 4.15
C GLU A 103 -3.85 -14.47 3.17
N VAL A 104 -5.03 -13.88 2.96
CA VAL A 104 -5.19 -12.65 2.18
C VAL A 104 -4.41 -11.50 2.83
N GLY A 105 -4.46 -11.39 4.16
CA GLY A 105 -3.70 -10.35 4.89
C GLY A 105 -2.18 -10.48 4.71
N LYS A 106 -1.66 -11.72 4.73
CA LYS A 106 -0.24 -11.98 4.43
C LYS A 106 0.11 -11.60 3.00
N ASN A 107 -0.75 -11.95 2.04
CA ASN A 107 -0.53 -11.66 0.63
C ASN A 107 -0.47 -10.15 0.37
N ILE A 108 -1.41 -9.37 0.92
CA ILE A 108 -1.40 -7.90 0.85
C ILE A 108 -0.11 -7.34 1.48
N ASN A 109 0.28 -7.87 2.64
CA ASN A 109 1.50 -7.40 3.31
C ASN A 109 2.77 -7.71 2.48
N GLN A 110 2.81 -8.85 1.81
CA GLN A 110 3.89 -9.21 0.89
C GLN A 110 3.94 -8.25 -0.30
N ASP A 111 2.81 -7.97 -0.94
CA ASP A 111 2.73 -7.06 -2.09
C ASP A 111 3.20 -5.64 -1.72
N LYS A 112 2.80 -5.13 -0.55
CA LYS A 112 3.25 -3.83 -0.05
C LYS A 112 4.74 -3.80 0.25
N THR A 113 5.27 -4.87 0.84
CA THR A 113 6.70 -4.99 1.11
C THR A 113 7.51 -4.97 -0.18
N LEU A 114 7.07 -5.71 -1.20
CA LEU A 114 7.69 -5.74 -2.52
C LEU A 114 7.59 -4.38 -3.23
N ALA A 115 6.47 -3.67 -3.12
CA ALA A 115 6.31 -2.33 -3.69
C ALA A 115 7.31 -1.33 -3.09
N ILE A 116 7.51 -1.39 -1.77
CA ILE A 116 8.49 -0.56 -1.07
C ILE A 116 9.91 -0.91 -1.52
N GLN A 117 10.24 -2.20 -1.61
CA GLN A 117 11.57 -2.65 -2.06
C GLN A 117 11.90 -2.11 -3.46
N ARG A 118 10.97 -2.28 -4.42
CA ARG A 118 11.14 -1.76 -5.79
C ARG A 118 11.31 -0.24 -5.83
N TYR A 119 10.57 0.49 -5.00
CA TYR A 119 10.71 1.94 -4.90
C TYR A 119 12.10 2.35 -4.39
N VAL A 120 12.57 1.70 -3.32
CA VAL A 120 13.90 1.95 -2.74
C VAL A 120 15.01 1.60 -3.72
N GLU A 121 14.89 0.46 -4.41
CA GLU A 121 15.82 0.02 -5.45
C GLU A 121 15.89 1.03 -6.60
N GLY A 122 14.74 1.43 -7.16
CA GLY A 122 14.70 2.42 -8.24
C GLY A 122 15.25 3.79 -7.84
N TYR A 123 15.05 4.21 -6.59
CA TYR A 123 15.69 5.41 -6.06
C TYR A 123 17.21 5.26 -5.97
N HIS A 124 17.69 4.11 -5.47
CA HIS A 124 19.13 3.84 -5.38
C HIS A 124 19.81 3.83 -6.76
N GLU A 125 19.17 3.20 -7.75
CA GLU A 125 19.63 3.20 -9.15
C GLU A 125 19.73 4.63 -9.71
N LEU A 126 18.72 5.46 -9.48
CA LEU A 126 18.70 6.85 -9.93
C LEU A 126 19.85 7.67 -9.32
N VAL A 127 20.06 7.55 -8.01
CA VAL A 127 21.15 8.24 -7.30
C VAL A 127 22.51 7.77 -7.82
N ASN A 128 22.69 6.47 -8.05
CA ASN A 128 23.93 5.94 -8.59
C ASN A 128 24.21 6.47 -10.02
N GLN A 129 23.19 6.52 -10.88
CA GLN A 129 23.32 7.12 -12.22
C GLN A 129 23.74 8.59 -12.14
N MET A 130 23.14 9.37 -11.24
CA MET A 130 23.54 10.77 -11.03
C MET A 130 24.99 10.88 -10.53
N ALA A 131 25.38 10.05 -9.57
CA ALA A 131 26.75 10.03 -9.05
C ALA A 131 27.77 9.70 -10.15
N SER A 132 27.52 8.67 -10.96
CA SER A 132 28.37 8.30 -12.09
C SER A 132 28.45 9.39 -13.16
N ASN A 133 27.36 10.11 -13.44
CA ASN A 133 27.37 11.25 -14.36
C ASN A 133 28.16 12.46 -13.84
N ILE A 134 28.26 12.60 -12.51
CA ILE A 134 29.09 13.63 -11.87
C ILE A 134 30.56 13.21 -11.93
N GLU A 135 30.87 11.93 -11.75
CA GLU A 135 32.24 11.40 -11.85
C GLU A 135 32.81 11.45 -13.27
N THR A 136 31.98 11.29 -14.32
CA THR A 136 32.41 11.42 -15.72
C THR A 136 32.64 12.85 -16.19
N HIS A 137 32.18 13.86 -15.42
CA HIS A 137 32.45 15.28 -15.65
C HIS A 137 33.53 15.83 -14.69
N GLN A 138 34.60 15.07 -14.42
CA GLN A 138 35.85 15.68 -13.98
C GLN A 138 36.44 16.49 -15.16
N PRO A 139 36.80 17.78 -14.97
CA PRO A 139 37.44 18.54 -16.03
C PRO A 139 38.78 17.89 -16.37
N GLU A 140 38.97 17.63 -17.66
CA GLU A 140 40.26 17.26 -18.23
C GLU A 140 41.37 18.16 -17.67
N ASP A 141 42.49 17.53 -17.36
CA ASP A 141 43.73 18.12 -16.86
C ASP A 141 43.96 19.55 -17.36
N LEU A 142 43.83 20.53 -16.45
CA LEU A 142 44.51 21.81 -16.61
C LEU A 142 46.02 21.53 -16.49
N GLN A 143 46.63 21.14 -17.62
CA GLN A 143 48.07 21.16 -17.79
C GLN A 143 48.53 22.61 -17.58
N PHE A 144 49.05 22.88 -16.38
CA PHE A 144 49.80 24.08 -16.10
C PHE A 144 51.11 23.97 -16.87
N THR A 145 51.10 24.42 -18.13
CA THR A 145 52.34 24.64 -18.87
C THR A 145 53.03 25.84 -18.23
N GLU A 146 54.03 25.56 -17.41
CA GLU A 146 54.94 26.53 -16.82
C GLU A 146 55.73 27.20 -17.95
N LYS A 147 55.15 28.24 -18.56
CA LYS A 147 55.91 29.17 -19.41
C LYS A 147 56.70 30.09 -18.50
N LYS A 148 57.99 29.78 -18.38
CA LYS A 148 59.00 30.69 -17.83
C LYS A 148 59.19 31.86 -18.79
N ASP A 149 58.36 32.89 -18.64
CA ASP A 149 58.62 34.18 -19.27
C ASP A 149 59.32 35.09 -18.26
N THR A 150 60.65 35.02 -18.30
CA THR A 150 61.56 36.03 -17.75
C THR A 150 61.40 37.32 -18.55
N CYS A 151 60.89 38.40 -17.96
CA CYS A 151 61.38 39.77 -18.25
C CYS A 151 60.89 40.81 -17.22
N THR A 152 61.85 41.30 -16.45
CA THR A 152 62.01 42.60 -15.78
C THR A 152 60.88 43.67 -15.78
N SER A 153 60.59 44.12 -14.55
CA SER A 153 60.54 45.53 -14.08
C SER A 153 59.47 46.48 -14.64
N LEU A 154 58.52 46.91 -13.80
CA LEU A 154 58.44 48.24 -13.14
C LEU A 154 56.97 48.57 -12.73
N HIS A 155 56.81 49.18 -11.55
CA HIS A 155 55.62 49.92 -11.08
C HIS A 155 54.37 49.17 -10.57
N GLN A 156 54.51 48.76 -9.31
CA GLN A 156 53.58 48.97 -8.19
C GLN A 156 52.41 49.95 -8.44
N ARG A 157 51.18 49.45 -8.35
CA ARG A 157 50.01 50.24 -7.92
C ARG A 157 49.21 49.49 -6.87
N HIS A 158 49.06 50.17 -5.75
CA HIS A 158 48.30 49.81 -4.57
C HIS A 158 46.84 49.45 -4.88
N PHE A 159 46.33 48.39 -4.24
CA PHE A 159 44.92 48.31 -3.88
C PHE A 159 44.80 48.42 -2.35
N TYR A 160 44.24 49.55 -1.91
CA TYR A 160 43.74 49.78 -0.58
C TYR A 160 42.21 49.60 -0.64
N ASN A 161 41.63 48.79 0.25
CA ASN A 161 40.20 48.87 0.54
C ASN A 161 39.96 48.40 1.98
N PRO A 162 39.62 49.28 2.93
CA PRO A 162 39.39 48.90 4.31
C PRO A 162 37.95 48.43 4.49
N SER A 163 37.80 47.25 5.07
CA SER A 163 36.54 46.72 5.59
C SER A 163 35.95 47.69 6.63
N LEU A 164 34.64 47.97 6.51
CA LEU A 164 33.86 48.69 7.49
C LEU A 164 33.95 48.03 8.86
N HIS A 165 34.40 48.80 9.85
CA HIS A 165 34.40 48.43 11.26
C HIS A 165 33.04 48.78 11.87
N ILE A 166 32.39 47.78 12.45
CA ILE A 166 31.31 47.95 13.42
C ILE A 166 31.93 48.48 14.72
N SER A 167 31.27 49.42 15.39
CA SER A 167 31.49 49.69 16.82
C SER A 167 30.20 50.16 17.48
N ILE A 168 30.06 49.67 18.71
CA ILE A 168 29.01 49.84 19.73
C ILE A 168 28.92 51.29 20.19
#